data_AF-A0A243WGH0-F1
#
_entry.id   AF-A0A243WGH0-F1
#
_cell.length_a   1.000
_cell.length_b   1.000
_cell.length_c   1.000
_cell.angle_alpha   90.00
_cell.angle_beta   90.00
_cell.angle_gamma   90.00
#
_symmetry.space_group_name_H-M   'P 1'
#
loop_
_entity.id
_entity.type
_entity.pdbx_description
1 polymer ?
#
loop_
_entity_poly.entity_id
_entity_poly.type
_entity_poly.pdbx_seq_one_letter_code
_entity_poly.pdbx_strand_id
1 'polypeptide(L)'
;MFLIPLLWCLPAAACTIVSGTDRHGQTWAMNNEDFFHTASTYVNVYPATDKNTLGYITFTYGSPESGIQGGANEAGVFFDINALPPQVYKLRRGRQPFPHGSMLVYLLQRCQSVPQFLALWDTYYMPDMGDVQVHLADRQGNLAVISPDTILRATRQLTSTNFNVCEGPAKQTCWRYPIAQRLLAAQGVSQQSLVQIAQETSWREFTTTVYTNIHNLATGDIWFYLAEDYRTPWHTNIHTLLQQGRKSILLANQFPQNASLTLTKLLHNQPRAAVVEQFLRTSQLSNEERESALRLTFLNYFYMEKDFAQASVLFPIWEQYRAVNPRLDSTEFQFTKAEVLATQGHYQAAIHVLEAVKKPSWKTAALLRNLLEQEPAGVSLTLAGFPHAQAVVVEIRGEYNFLRFAQKTPQGWVLHLKTDQPELKYCFYVDGKRVLSQRQPVLPHQETGKGDFAAFNVLKR
;
A
#
# COMPACT_ATOMS: atom_id res chain seq x y z
N MET A 1 10.82 -34.82 -17.81
CA MET A 1 11.15 -34.23 -16.50
C MET A 1 10.76 -32.77 -16.56
N PHE A 2 9.54 -32.43 -16.15
CA PHE A 2 9.02 -31.06 -16.23
C PHE A 2 9.53 -30.25 -15.03
N LEU A 3 10.39 -29.29 -15.29
CA LEU A 3 10.79 -28.25 -14.33
C LEU A 3 9.56 -27.38 -14.05
N ILE A 4 8.97 -27.54 -12.87
CA ILE A 4 7.98 -26.62 -12.33
C ILE A 4 8.71 -25.30 -12.07
N PRO A 5 8.30 -24.16 -12.68
CA PRO A 5 8.90 -22.89 -12.35
C PRO A 5 8.52 -22.56 -10.91
N LEU A 6 9.54 -22.36 -10.08
CA LEU A 6 9.40 -21.87 -8.72
C LEU A 6 8.69 -20.50 -8.80
N LEU A 7 7.40 -20.45 -8.44
CA LEU A 7 6.69 -19.19 -8.24
C LEU A 7 7.33 -18.50 -7.04
N TRP A 8 8.17 -17.50 -7.31
CA TRP A 8 8.71 -16.64 -6.27
C TRP A 8 7.57 -15.77 -5.76
N CYS A 9 7.12 -16.04 -4.54
CA CYS A 9 6.19 -15.17 -3.83
C CYS A 9 6.79 -13.76 -3.80
N LEU A 10 6.03 -12.77 -4.25
CA LEU A 10 6.33 -11.38 -3.97
C LEU A 10 6.44 -11.23 -2.45
N PRO A 11 7.39 -10.43 -1.93
CA PRO A 11 7.27 -9.96 -0.57
C PRO A 11 5.94 -9.22 -0.48
N ALA A 12 4.96 -9.83 0.20
CA ALA A 12 3.66 -9.24 0.43
C ALA A 12 3.88 -7.84 1.06
N ALA A 13 3.17 -6.84 0.53
CA ALA A 13 3.30 -5.44 0.92
C ALA A 13 3.31 -5.33 2.44
N ALA A 14 4.38 -4.77 2.97
CA ALA A 14 4.88 -5.24 4.22
C ALA A 14 4.31 -4.38 5.37
N CYS A 15 3.23 -4.64 6.12
CA CYS A 15 2.80 -3.79 7.27
C CYS A 15 3.41 -4.22 8.63
N THR A 16 3.44 -3.34 9.62
CA THR A 16 3.83 -3.67 11.02
C THR A 16 2.79 -3.18 11.99
N ILE A 17 2.18 -4.10 12.74
CA ILE A 17 1.16 -3.77 13.74
C ILE A 17 1.66 -4.19 15.12
N VAL A 18 1.52 -3.30 16.10
CA VAL A 18 1.86 -3.55 17.49
C VAL A 18 0.71 -3.12 18.39
N SER A 19 0.36 -3.95 19.37
CA SER A 19 -0.55 -3.57 20.43
C SER A 19 -0.02 -4.03 21.78
N GLY A 20 -0.51 -3.41 22.85
CA GLY A 20 -0.19 -3.84 24.21
C GLY A 20 -0.64 -2.87 25.27
N THR A 21 -0.51 -3.29 26.52
CA THR A 21 -0.93 -2.51 27.68
C THR A 21 0.29 -1.94 28.39
N ASP A 22 0.28 -0.63 28.62
CA ASP A 22 1.37 0.06 29.31
C ASP A 22 1.36 -0.20 30.82
N ARG A 23 2.38 0.32 31.51
CA ARG A 23 2.52 0.18 32.97
C ARG A 23 1.39 0.83 33.78
N HIS A 24 0.58 1.68 33.16
CA HIS A 24 -0.55 2.37 33.77
C HIS A 24 -1.89 1.68 33.45
N GLY A 25 -1.86 0.54 32.75
CA GLY A 25 -3.06 -0.20 32.37
C GLY A 25 -3.78 0.35 31.15
N GLN A 26 -3.18 1.28 30.39
CA GLN A 26 -3.76 1.81 29.16
C GLN A 26 -3.35 0.93 27.98
N THR A 27 -4.30 0.56 27.13
CA THR A 27 -4.02 -0.26 25.95
C THR A 27 -3.80 0.60 24.73
N TRP A 28 -2.73 0.30 24.00
CA TRP A 28 -2.28 1.02 22.83
C TRP A 28 -2.27 0.10 21.62
N ALA A 29 -2.46 0.68 20.43
CA ALA A 29 -2.28 0.03 19.16
C ALA A 29 -1.53 0.96 18.19
N MET A 30 -0.71 0.40 17.30
CA MET A 30 0.02 1.11 16.27
C MET A 30 0.03 0.27 15.00
N ASN A 31 -0.14 0.90 13.84
CA ASN A 31 0.14 0.30 12.55
C ASN A 31 1.03 1.22 11.71
N ASN A 32 2.07 0.62 11.12
CA ASN A 32 2.75 1.13 9.93
C ASN A 32 2.14 0.47 8.71
N GLU A 33 1.52 1.31 7.90
CA GLU A 33 0.78 0.86 6.75
C GLU A 33 1.60 1.06 5.48
N ASP A 34 1.98 -0.05 4.83
CA ASP A 34 2.98 -0.05 3.78
C ASP A 34 2.37 -0.46 2.43
N PHE A 35 2.40 0.47 1.47
CA PHE A 35 1.82 0.30 0.14
C PHE A 35 2.59 1.14 -0.90
N PHE A 36 2.09 1.25 -2.13
CA PHE A 36 2.58 2.28 -3.04
C PHE A 36 2.28 3.66 -2.46
N HIS A 37 3.29 4.52 -2.47
CA HIS A 37 3.15 5.84 -1.89
C HIS A 37 2.03 6.63 -2.59
N THR A 38 1.01 7.03 -1.81
CA THR A 38 -0.08 7.87 -2.29
C THR A 38 -0.45 8.94 -1.27
N ALA A 39 -0.73 10.14 -1.76
CA ALA A 39 -1.30 11.21 -0.94
C ALA A 39 -2.81 11.01 -0.67
N SER A 40 -3.45 10.10 -1.40
CA SER A 40 -4.90 9.84 -1.34
C SER A 40 -5.24 8.80 -0.28
N THR A 41 -4.91 9.08 0.98
CA THR A 41 -5.34 8.25 2.12
C THR A 41 -6.45 8.96 2.87
N TYR A 42 -7.51 8.24 3.24
CA TYR A 42 -8.68 8.80 3.91
C TYR A 42 -8.90 8.20 5.29
N VAL A 43 -9.25 9.07 6.24
CA VAL A 43 -9.88 8.70 7.51
C VAL A 43 -11.38 8.89 7.36
N ASN A 44 -12.13 7.80 7.26
CA ASN A 44 -13.58 7.83 7.07
C ASN A 44 -14.27 7.73 8.43
N VAL A 45 -15.14 8.69 8.74
CA VAL A 45 -15.83 8.83 10.02
C VAL A 45 -17.29 8.43 9.88
N TYR A 46 -17.73 7.51 10.74
CA TYR A 46 -19.09 6.99 10.79
C TYR A 46 -19.66 7.14 12.20
N PRO A 47 -20.47 8.18 12.47
CA PRO A 47 -21.20 8.28 13.73
C PRO A 47 -22.13 7.09 13.95
N ALA A 48 -22.43 6.80 15.22
CA ALA A 48 -23.49 5.85 15.56
C ALA A 48 -24.81 6.25 14.91
N THR A 49 -25.51 5.30 14.30
CA THR A 49 -26.79 5.53 13.62
C THR A 49 -27.99 5.35 14.55
N ASP A 50 -27.83 4.52 15.58
CA ASP A 50 -28.82 4.23 16.60
C ASP A 50 -28.17 3.70 17.89
N LYS A 51 -28.98 3.48 18.93
CA LYS A 51 -28.56 3.02 20.27
C LYS A 51 -27.84 1.67 20.31
N ASN A 52 -27.94 0.86 19.26
CA ASN A 52 -27.32 -0.46 19.16
C ASN A 52 -26.07 -0.45 18.25
N THR A 53 -25.64 0.73 17.81
CA THR A 53 -24.45 0.90 16.97
C THR A 53 -23.46 1.82 17.63
N LEU A 54 -22.19 1.58 17.36
CA LEU A 54 -21.06 2.40 17.77
C LEU A 54 -20.66 3.31 16.63
N GLY A 55 -20.17 4.50 16.97
CA GLY A 55 -19.39 5.34 16.09
C GLY A 55 -17.99 4.76 15.87
N TYR A 56 -17.48 4.86 14.66
CA TYR A 56 -16.17 4.31 14.30
C TYR A 56 -15.49 5.10 13.17
N ILE A 57 -14.21 4.81 12.99
CA ILE A 57 -13.41 5.28 11.87
C ILE A 57 -12.80 4.11 11.10
N THR A 58 -12.54 4.32 9.80
CA THR A 58 -11.79 3.37 8.95
C THR A 58 -10.75 4.11 8.12
N PHE A 59 -9.79 3.36 7.60
CA PHE A 59 -8.76 3.84 6.69
C PHE A 59 -8.92 3.25 5.30
N THR A 60 -8.80 4.07 4.26
CA THR A 60 -8.87 3.65 2.85
C THR A 60 -7.85 4.40 1.98
N TYR A 61 -7.51 3.83 0.82
CA TYR A 61 -6.67 4.46 -0.21
C TYR A 61 -7.45 4.84 -1.45
N GLY A 62 -7.01 5.90 -2.12
CA GLY A 62 -7.51 6.36 -3.40
C GLY A 62 -8.85 7.07 -3.28
N SER A 63 -9.82 6.42 -2.62
CA SER A 63 -11.15 6.94 -2.40
C SER A 63 -11.70 6.52 -1.02
N PRO A 64 -12.66 7.28 -0.47
CA PRO A 64 -13.43 6.88 0.71
C PRO A 64 -14.23 5.58 0.59
N GLU A 65 -14.53 5.16 -0.64
CA GLU A 65 -15.42 4.03 -0.94
C GLU A 65 -14.66 2.70 -1.12
N SER A 66 -13.33 2.75 -1.08
CA SER A 66 -12.42 1.63 -1.33
C SER A 66 -12.38 0.60 -0.20
N GLY A 67 -11.63 -0.49 -0.40
CA GLY A 67 -11.46 -1.51 0.64
C GLY A 67 -10.89 -0.93 1.94
N ILE A 68 -11.52 -1.27 3.08
CA ILE A 68 -11.04 -0.85 4.41
C ILE A 68 -9.73 -1.57 4.74
N GLN A 69 -8.73 -0.82 5.19
CA GLN A 69 -7.41 -1.34 5.55
C GLN A 69 -7.31 -1.62 7.05
N GLY A 70 -7.88 -0.73 7.86
CA GLY A 70 -7.95 -0.83 9.32
C GLY A 70 -9.03 0.08 9.89
N GLY A 71 -9.18 0.09 11.21
CA GLY A 71 -10.10 1.01 11.87
C GLY A 71 -10.19 0.84 13.38
N ALA A 72 -10.91 1.77 14.01
CA ALA A 72 -11.20 1.75 15.43
C ALA A 72 -12.59 2.30 15.75
N ASN A 73 -13.19 1.88 16.86
CA ASN A 73 -14.51 2.36 17.30
C ASN A 73 -14.48 3.07 18.65
N GLU A 74 -15.55 3.80 18.97
CA GLU A 74 -15.67 4.60 20.19
C GLU A 74 -15.70 3.77 21.48
N ALA A 75 -15.87 2.45 21.37
CA ALA A 75 -15.73 1.52 22.49
C ALA A 75 -14.27 1.11 22.74
N GLY A 76 -13.32 1.60 21.95
CA GLY A 76 -11.90 1.31 22.08
C GLY A 76 -11.51 -0.04 21.48
N VAL A 77 -12.21 -0.53 20.46
CA VAL A 77 -11.77 -1.69 19.66
C VAL A 77 -11.01 -1.20 18.44
N PHE A 78 -9.89 -1.86 18.14
CA PHE A 78 -9.02 -1.60 17.00
C PHE A 78 -8.81 -2.88 16.20
N PHE A 79 -8.74 -2.74 14.88
CA PHE A 79 -8.17 -3.77 14.02
C PHE A 79 -7.33 -3.17 12.90
N ASP A 80 -6.38 -3.96 12.42
CA ASP A 80 -5.62 -3.68 11.21
C ASP A 80 -5.16 -5.00 10.56
N ILE A 81 -4.72 -4.96 9.30
CA ILE A 81 -4.50 -6.14 8.47
C ILE A 81 -3.03 -6.22 8.06
N ASN A 82 -2.46 -7.44 8.08
CA ASN A 82 -1.20 -7.70 7.38
C ASN A 82 -1.47 -8.60 6.17
N ALA A 83 -0.96 -8.21 5.01
CA ALA A 83 -0.85 -9.11 3.89
C ALA A 83 0.13 -10.25 4.22
N LEU A 84 -0.21 -11.47 3.83
CA LEU A 84 0.58 -12.67 3.96
C LEU A 84 0.95 -13.20 2.57
N PRO A 85 2.04 -13.96 2.44
CA PRO A 85 2.19 -14.85 1.29
C PRO A 85 0.95 -15.75 1.16
N PRO A 86 0.56 -16.18 -0.05
CA PRO A 86 -0.58 -17.07 -0.22
C PRO A 86 -0.50 -18.29 0.71
N GLN A 87 -1.53 -18.50 1.52
CA GLN A 87 -1.61 -19.60 2.48
C GLN A 87 -2.53 -20.70 1.95
N VAL A 88 -2.11 -21.96 2.12
CA VAL A 88 -3.00 -23.11 1.93
C VAL A 88 -3.62 -23.44 3.29
N TYR A 89 -4.86 -23.02 3.51
CA TYR A 89 -5.57 -23.31 4.76
C TYR A 89 -6.84 -24.11 4.49
N LYS A 90 -7.26 -24.86 5.52
CA LYS A 90 -8.52 -25.59 5.51
C LYS A 90 -9.52 -24.81 6.35
N LEU A 91 -10.58 -24.30 5.72
CA LEU A 91 -11.72 -23.77 6.46
C LEU A 91 -12.20 -24.81 7.46
N ARG A 92 -12.31 -24.41 8.73
CA ARG A 92 -12.85 -25.27 9.79
C ARG A 92 -14.25 -25.74 9.38
N ARG A 93 -14.44 -27.06 9.35
CA ARG A 93 -15.71 -27.69 8.96
C ARG A 93 -16.84 -27.16 9.84
N GLY A 94 -17.91 -26.66 9.22
CA GLY A 94 -19.12 -26.20 9.90
C GLY A 94 -19.28 -24.68 10.01
N ARG A 95 -18.23 -23.88 9.78
CA ARG A 95 -18.36 -22.41 9.73
C ARG A 95 -19.14 -21.98 8.49
N GLN A 96 -19.98 -20.95 8.66
CA GLN A 96 -20.77 -20.37 7.57
C GLN A 96 -20.17 -19.03 7.11
N PRO A 97 -20.41 -18.60 5.86
CA PRO A 97 -20.10 -17.23 5.46
C PRO A 97 -20.82 -16.25 6.39
N PHE A 98 -20.17 -15.15 6.75
CA PHE A 98 -20.80 -14.12 7.58
C PHE A 98 -22.01 -13.49 6.84
N PRO A 99 -23.23 -13.50 7.41
CA PRO A 99 -24.45 -13.16 6.67
C PRO A 99 -24.74 -11.65 6.57
N HIS A 100 -23.97 -10.81 7.26
CA HIS A 100 -24.25 -9.36 7.36
C HIS A 100 -23.25 -8.49 6.58
N GLY A 101 -22.68 -9.02 5.50
CA GLY A 101 -21.72 -8.30 4.67
C GLY A 101 -20.30 -8.37 5.24
N SER A 102 -19.64 -7.22 5.43
CA SER A 102 -18.28 -7.20 5.98
C SER A 102 -18.27 -7.44 7.48
N MET A 103 -17.60 -8.52 7.90
CA MET A 103 -17.43 -8.86 9.31
C MET A 103 -16.57 -7.84 10.06
N LEU A 104 -15.62 -7.18 9.37
CA LEU A 104 -14.79 -6.11 9.94
C LEU A 104 -15.56 -4.80 10.14
N VAL A 105 -16.50 -4.48 9.25
CA VAL A 105 -17.43 -3.35 9.49
C VAL A 105 -18.36 -3.68 10.66
N TYR A 106 -18.83 -4.93 10.76
CA TYR A 106 -19.66 -5.35 11.88
C TYR A 106 -18.91 -5.25 13.22
N LEU A 107 -17.63 -5.65 13.25
CA LEU A 107 -16.73 -5.46 14.39
C LEU A 107 -16.76 -4.02 14.88
N LEU A 108 -16.47 -3.07 13.99
CA LEU A 108 -16.43 -1.66 14.35
C LEU A 108 -17.80 -1.12 14.78
N GLN A 109 -18.87 -1.52 14.09
CA GLN A 109 -20.20 -0.98 14.33
C GLN A 109 -20.87 -1.54 15.59
N ARG A 110 -20.52 -2.76 16.04
CA ARG A 110 -21.29 -3.47 17.09
C ARG A 110 -20.48 -4.10 18.21
N CYS A 111 -19.20 -4.43 18.00
CA CYS A 111 -18.40 -5.07 19.04
C CYS A 111 -17.76 -4.02 19.96
N GLN A 112 -17.93 -4.21 21.27
CA GLN A 112 -17.33 -3.38 22.32
C GLN A 112 -16.00 -3.95 22.83
N SER A 113 -15.64 -5.16 22.42
CA SER A 113 -14.42 -5.85 22.82
C SER A 113 -13.99 -6.92 21.81
N VAL A 114 -12.72 -7.29 21.82
CA VAL A 114 -12.14 -8.37 21.02
C VAL A 114 -12.83 -9.72 21.32
N PRO A 115 -13.11 -10.12 22.58
CA PRO A 115 -13.86 -11.33 22.86
C PRO A 115 -15.22 -11.43 22.14
N GLN A 116 -15.96 -10.33 21.99
CA GLN A 116 -17.23 -10.34 21.25
C GLN A 116 -17.03 -10.67 19.78
N PHE A 117 -15.97 -10.12 19.16
CA PHE A 117 -15.63 -10.44 17.78
C PHE A 117 -15.20 -11.89 17.60
N LEU A 118 -14.39 -12.40 18.52
CA LEU A 118 -13.90 -13.78 18.45
C LEU A 118 -15.04 -14.80 18.61
N ALA A 119 -16.11 -14.47 19.34
CA ALA A 119 -17.31 -15.30 19.38
C ALA A 119 -18.01 -15.39 18.00
N LEU A 120 -18.01 -14.30 17.22
CA LEU A 120 -18.50 -14.33 15.84
C LEU A 120 -17.58 -15.19 14.96
N TRP A 121 -16.26 -15.05 15.13
CA TRP A 121 -15.26 -15.81 14.37
C TRP A 121 -15.33 -17.32 14.60
N ASP A 122 -15.79 -17.77 15.76
CA ASP A 122 -16.01 -19.19 16.02
C ASP A 122 -17.16 -19.78 15.19
N THR A 123 -18.13 -18.94 14.83
CA THR A 123 -19.33 -19.34 14.07
C THR A 123 -19.19 -19.11 12.57
N TYR A 124 -18.57 -17.99 12.19
CA TYR A 124 -18.50 -17.51 10.81
C TYR A 124 -17.07 -17.50 10.27
N TYR A 125 -16.92 -17.47 8.95
CA TYR A 125 -15.63 -17.21 8.30
C TYR A 125 -15.72 -16.02 7.35
N MET A 126 -14.56 -15.40 7.12
CA MET A 126 -14.34 -14.40 6.08
C MET A 126 -13.72 -15.09 4.85
N PRO A 127 -14.36 -15.01 3.66
CA PRO A 127 -13.84 -15.65 2.45
C PRO A 127 -12.44 -15.18 2.06
N ASP A 128 -12.15 -13.89 2.24
CA ASP A 128 -10.96 -13.21 1.74
C ASP A 128 -9.80 -13.21 2.75
N MET A 129 -9.58 -14.34 3.45
CA MET A 129 -8.53 -14.46 4.47
C MET A 129 -7.24 -15.11 3.96
N GLY A 130 -7.22 -15.63 2.73
CA GLY A 130 -6.18 -16.56 2.30
C GLY A 130 -4.77 -16.01 2.12
N ASP A 131 -4.65 -14.71 2.14
CA ASP A 131 -3.42 -13.94 2.01
C ASP A 131 -3.41 -12.79 3.03
N VAL A 132 -4.14 -12.91 4.14
CA VAL A 132 -4.15 -11.89 5.20
C VAL A 132 -4.25 -12.49 6.60
N GLN A 133 -3.85 -11.70 7.59
CA GLN A 133 -4.21 -11.89 9.00
C GLN A 133 -4.72 -10.57 9.57
N VAL A 134 -5.61 -10.64 10.56
CA VAL A 134 -6.19 -9.46 11.21
C VAL A 134 -5.66 -9.37 12.64
N HIS A 135 -5.01 -8.26 12.96
CA HIS A 135 -4.60 -7.91 14.31
C HIS A 135 -5.75 -7.19 15.01
N LEU A 136 -6.02 -7.54 16.26
CA LEU A 136 -7.11 -7.04 17.07
C LEU A 136 -6.58 -6.59 18.43
N ALA A 137 -7.09 -5.46 18.93
CA ALA A 137 -6.86 -5.00 20.28
C ALA A 137 -8.12 -4.29 20.83
N ASP A 138 -8.34 -4.33 22.13
CA ASP A 138 -9.34 -3.49 22.79
C ASP A 138 -8.82 -2.75 24.02
N ARG A 139 -9.58 -1.77 24.48
CA ARG A 139 -9.25 -0.98 25.68
C ARG A 139 -9.09 -1.81 26.96
N GLN A 140 -9.62 -3.04 27.01
CA GLN A 140 -9.45 -3.92 28.17
C GLN A 140 -8.15 -4.73 28.14
N GLY A 141 -7.33 -4.56 27.09
CA GLY A 141 -6.06 -5.29 26.94
C GLY A 141 -6.22 -6.68 26.36
N ASN A 142 -7.37 -7.01 25.75
CA ASN A 142 -7.50 -8.24 24.99
C ASN A 142 -6.85 -8.06 23.62
N LEU A 143 -5.80 -8.84 23.36
CA LEU A 143 -5.06 -8.78 22.10
C LEU A 143 -5.21 -10.10 21.36
N ALA A 144 -5.43 -10.04 20.05
CA ALA A 144 -5.47 -11.24 19.23
C ALA A 144 -4.95 -10.98 17.81
N VAL A 145 -4.42 -12.01 17.17
CA VAL A 145 -4.25 -12.06 15.72
C VAL A 145 -5.03 -13.26 15.22
N ILE A 146 -5.90 -13.04 14.24
CA ILE A 146 -6.62 -14.10 13.53
C ILE A 146 -5.97 -14.33 12.17
N SER A 147 -5.60 -15.58 11.93
CA SER A 147 -5.30 -16.12 10.61
C SER A 147 -6.43 -17.08 10.23
N PRO A 148 -6.58 -17.52 8.96
CA PRO A 148 -7.76 -18.27 8.52
C PRO A 148 -8.19 -19.47 9.39
N ASP A 149 -7.24 -20.19 9.98
CA ASP A 149 -7.46 -21.40 10.76
C ASP A 149 -7.04 -21.30 12.24
N THR A 150 -6.34 -20.22 12.60
CA THR A 150 -5.64 -20.11 13.88
C THR A 150 -5.84 -18.74 14.52
N ILE A 151 -5.83 -18.70 15.85
CA ILE A 151 -5.94 -17.47 16.63
C ILE A 151 -4.78 -17.45 17.61
N LEU A 152 -3.94 -16.42 17.54
CA LEU A 152 -2.97 -16.10 18.57
C LEU A 152 -3.60 -15.08 19.52
N ARG A 153 -3.46 -15.29 20.84
CA ARG A 153 -3.96 -14.36 21.87
C ARG A 153 -2.83 -13.94 22.79
N ALA A 154 -2.86 -12.70 23.25
CA ALA A 154 -1.92 -12.16 24.21
C ALA A 154 -2.60 -11.17 25.17
N THR A 155 -2.00 -10.96 26.35
CA THR A 155 -2.53 -10.08 27.41
C THR A 155 -1.57 -8.98 27.84
N ARG A 156 -0.36 -8.94 27.27
CA ARG A 156 0.65 -7.91 27.56
C ARG A 156 0.99 -7.08 26.33
N GLN A 157 1.47 -7.75 25.30
CA GLN A 157 1.83 -7.13 24.04
C GLN A 157 1.70 -8.15 22.91
N LEU A 158 1.44 -7.67 21.71
CA LEU A 158 1.34 -8.45 20.50
C LEU A 158 1.95 -7.67 19.33
N THR A 159 2.70 -8.35 18.49
CA THR A 159 3.23 -7.79 17.25
C THR A 159 2.84 -8.70 16.11
N SER A 160 2.49 -8.12 14.98
CA SER A 160 2.25 -8.85 13.75
C SER A 160 2.85 -8.10 12.57
N THR A 161 3.34 -8.86 11.60
CA THR A 161 3.88 -8.35 10.33
C THR A 161 3.49 -9.37 9.24
N ASN A 162 4.08 -9.30 8.05
CA ASN A 162 3.68 -10.07 6.86
C ASN A 162 4.16 -11.52 6.81
N PHE A 163 4.10 -12.18 7.94
CA PHE A 163 4.17 -13.63 8.04
C PHE A 163 3.10 -14.08 9.01
N ASN A 164 2.68 -15.33 8.86
CA ASN A 164 1.66 -15.91 9.73
C ASN A 164 2.22 -16.04 11.15
N VAL A 165 1.93 -15.06 12.01
CA VAL A 165 2.47 -15.03 13.39
C VAL A 165 1.93 -16.18 14.23
N CYS A 166 0.79 -16.75 13.84
CA CYS A 166 0.19 -17.92 14.49
C CYS A 166 1.03 -19.19 14.32
N GLU A 167 1.91 -19.28 13.33
CA GLU A 167 2.86 -20.40 13.17
C GLU A 167 4.08 -20.29 14.10
N GLY A 168 4.19 -19.17 14.82
CA GLY A 168 5.21 -18.92 15.83
C GLY A 168 6.50 -18.30 15.30
N PRO A 169 7.40 -17.87 16.21
CA PRO A 169 8.59 -17.08 15.86
C PRO A 169 9.57 -17.79 14.94
N ALA A 170 9.59 -19.13 14.93
CA ALA A 170 10.48 -19.91 14.06
C ALA A 170 10.17 -19.76 12.56
N LYS A 171 8.98 -19.25 12.22
CA LYS A 171 8.53 -18.96 10.85
C LYS A 171 8.64 -17.47 10.50
N GLN A 172 9.26 -16.67 11.36
CA GLN A 172 9.45 -15.25 11.12
C GLN A 172 10.37 -15.01 9.91
N THR A 173 9.87 -14.28 8.94
CA THR A 173 10.62 -13.87 7.73
C THR A 173 10.79 -12.36 7.61
N CYS A 174 9.99 -11.57 8.34
CA CYS A 174 9.99 -10.11 8.25
C CYS A 174 10.97 -9.46 9.25
N TRP A 175 11.99 -8.74 8.75
CA TRP A 175 13.03 -8.10 9.56
C TRP A 175 12.52 -7.08 10.60
N ARG A 176 11.30 -6.57 10.43
CA ARG A 176 10.67 -5.58 11.34
C ARG A 176 10.18 -6.19 12.63
N TYR A 177 9.74 -7.45 12.58
CA TYR A 177 9.24 -8.16 13.74
C TYR A 177 10.26 -8.20 14.90
N PRO A 178 11.52 -8.66 14.72
CA PRO A 178 12.49 -8.69 15.80
C PRO A 178 12.86 -7.28 16.32
N ILE A 179 12.80 -6.24 15.47
CA ILE A 179 13.03 -4.86 15.90
C ILE A 179 11.92 -4.39 16.86
N ALA A 180 10.66 -4.58 16.47
CA ALA A 180 9.52 -4.23 17.31
C ALA A 180 9.56 -5.00 18.65
N GLN A 181 9.81 -6.31 18.61
CA GLN A 181 9.92 -7.13 19.82
C GLN A 181 11.04 -6.66 20.75
N ARG A 182 12.22 -6.33 20.20
CA ARG A 182 13.36 -5.82 20.97
C ARG A 182 13.06 -4.48 21.64
N LEU A 183 12.43 -3.54 20.92
CA LEU A 183 12.09 -2.23 21.46
C LEU A 183 11.02 -2.34 22.56
N LEU A 184 9.99 -3.15 22.35
CA LEU A 184 8.98 -3.44 23.37
C LEU A 184 9.59 -4.08 24.61
N ALA A 185 10.49 -5.06 24.45
CA ALA A 185 11.15 -5.70 25.58
C ALA A 185 12.03 -4.72 26.38
N ALA A 186 12.69 -3.77 25.70
CA ALA A 186 13.58 -2.81 26.33
C ALA A 186 12.86 -1.64 27.01
N GLN A 187 11.74 -1.18 26.44
CA GLN A 187 11.09 0.09 26.84
C GLN A 187 9.67 -0.08 27.37
N GLY A 188 9.06 -1.25 27.18
CA GLY A 188 7.63 -1.46 27.40
C GLY A 188 6.78 -0.76 26.34
N VAL A 189 5.46 -0.81 26.54
CA VAL A 189 4.48 -0.14 25.67
C VAL A 189 4.26 1.29 26.18
N SER A 190 4.33 2.26 25.28
CA SER A 190 4.03 3.67 25.48
C SER A 190 3.92 4.37 24.13
N GLN A 191 3.28 5.55 24.07
CA GLN A 191 3.24 6.37 22.86
C GLN A 191 4.64 6.59 22.26
N GLN A 192 5.63 6.96 23.08
CA GLN A 192 7.01 7.19 22.63
C GLN A 192 7.64 5.93 22.03
N SER A 193 7.54 4.78 22.72
CA SER A 193 8.09 3.52 22.21
C SER A 193 7.43 3.09 20.90
N LEU A 194 6.12 3.34 20.73
CA LEU A 194 5.38 3.01 19.52
C LEU A 194 5.78 3.90 18.34
N VAL A 195 6.04 5.20 18.58
CA VAL A 195 6.63 6.09 17.56
C VAL A 195 8.01 5.60 17.15
N GLN A 196 8.86 5.21 18.11
CA GLN A 196 10.17 4.67 17.78
C GLN A 196 10.08 3.36 16.98
N ILE A 197 9.19 2.44 17.37
CA ILE A 197 8.96 1.22 16.62
C ILE A 197 8.49 1.55 15.21
N ALA A 198 7.53 2.46 15.04
CA ALA A 198 7.04 2.86 13.74
C ALA A 198 8.17 3.43 12.87
N GLN A 199 9.00 4.33 13.41
CA GLN A 199 10.13 4.90 12.67
C GLN A 199 11.16 3.84 12.25
N GLU A 200 11.53 2.93 13.15
CA GLU A 200 12.55 1.91 12.90
C GLU A 200 12.07 0.82 11.94
N THR A 201 10.77 0.51 11.99
CA THR A 201 10.10 -0.49 11.15
C THR A 201 9.45 0.11 9.91
N SER A 202 9.64 1.40 9.64
CA SER A 202 9.14 2.03 8.42
C SER A 202 9.81 1.46 7.18
N TRP A 203 9.02 1.15 6.15
CA TRP A 203 9.49 0.72 4.85
C TRP A 203 9.81 1.93 3.97
N ARG A 204 11.01 1.98 3.40
CA ARG A 204 11.59 3.17 2.74
C ARG A 204 12.20 2.84 1.38
N GLU A 205 11.47 2.12 0.55
CA GLU A 205 11.92 1.70 -0.78
C GLU A 205 10.88 2.17 -1.83
N PHE A 206 10.52 1.31 -2.78
CA PHE A 206 9.53 1.58 -3.84
C PHE A 206 8.08 1.41 -3.39
N THR A 207 7.83 0.43 -2.51
CA THR A 207 6.72 0.53 -1.55
C THR A 207 7.20 1.33 -0.35
N THR A 208 6.29 1.91 0.42
CA THR A 208 6.64 2.84 1.51
C THR A 208 5.62 2.75 2.62
N THR A 209 6.01 3.10 3.85
CA THR A 209 5.02 3.43 4.88
C THR A 209 4.26 4.70 4.48
N VAL A 210 3.03 4.52 4.01
CA VAL A 210 2.17 5.60 3.51
C VAL A 210 1.73 6.46 4.69
N TYR A 211 1.24 5.81 5.75
CA TYR A 211 0.89 6.44 7.00
C TYR A 211 1.20 5.53 8.19
N THR A 212 1.26 6.14 9.36
CA THR A 212 1.26 5.44 10.64
C THR A 212 0.10 5.96 11.46
N ASN A 213 -0.63 5.08 12.12
CA ASN A 213 -1.59 5.46 13.16
C ASN A 213 -1.17 4.86 14.50
N ILE A 214 -1.34 5.63 15.58
CA ILE A 214 -1.14 5.18 16.96
C ILE A 214 -2.38 5.58 17.74
N HIS A 215 -2.98 4.61 18.44
CA HIS A 215 -4.18 4.80 19.23
C HIS A 215 -3.91 4.51 20.70
N ASN A 216 -4.40 5.39 21.58
CA ASN A 216 -4.69 5.02 22.96
C ASN A 216 -6.15 4.57 23.02
N LEU A 217 -6.37 3.26 23.14
CA LEU A 217 -7.71 2.68 23.10
C LEU A 217 -8.51 2.99 24.38
N ALA A 218 -7.84 3.35 25.47
CA ALA A 218 -8.50 3.71 26.73
C ALA A 218 -9.08 5.13 26.72
N THR A 219 -8.38 6.07 26.08
CA THR A 219 -8.79 7.50 26.03
C THR A 219 -9.44 7.90 24.71
N GLY A 220 -9.23 7.11 23.65
CA GLY A 220 -9.67 7.41 22.29
C GLY A 220 -8.72 8.35 21.54
N ASP A 221 -7.55 8.69 22.10
CA ASP A 221 -6.57 9.54 21.43
C ASP A 221 -5.92 8.82 20.25
N ILE A 222 -5.64 9.59 19.20
CA ILE A 222 -5.11 9.10 17.93
C ILE A 222 -4.02 10.05 17.44
N TRP A 223 -2.87 9.48 17.09
CA TRP A 223 -1.79 10.18 16.41
C TRP A 223 -1.60 9.58 15.02
N PHE A 224 -1.73 10.43 14.00
CA PHE A 224 -1.39 10.08 12.63
C PHE A 224 -0.03 10.66 12.26
N TYR A 225 0.74 9.89 11.50
CA TYR A 225 1.96 10.32 10.83
C TYR A 225 1.83 9.99 9.35
N LEU A 226 2.47 10.77 8.50
CA LEU A 226 2.36 10.64 7.05
C LEU A 226 3.74 10.68 6.40
N ALA A 227 3.93 9.82 5.38
CA ALA A 227 5.07 9.94 4.46
C ALA A 227 6.43 9.98 5.19
N GLU A 228 6.67 9.03 6.10
CA GLU A 228 7.90 8.88 6.88
C GLU A 228 8.24 10.06 7.84
N ASP A 229 7.35 11.06 8.00
CA ASP A 229 7.54 12.16 8.96
C ASP A 229 6.94 11.84 10.34
N TYR A 230 7.81 11.43 11.26
CA TYR A 230 7.46 11.08 12.64
C TYR A 230 7.53 12.25 13.63
N ARG A 231 7.79 13.48 13.16
CA ARG A 231 7.97 14.65 14.04
C ARG A 231 6.72 15.49 14.18
N THR A 232 5.88 15.52 13.14
CA THR A 232 4.72 16.41 13.07
C THR A 232 3.42 15.60 13.00
N PRO A 233 2.99 14.96 14.10
CA PRO A 233 1.75 14.19 14.07
C PRO A 233 0.52 15.09 13.92
N TRP A 234 -0.50 14.59 13.23
CA TRP A 234 -1.85 15.05 13.46
C TRP A 234 -2.42 14.29 14.67
N HIS A 235 -2.51 15.00 15.79
CA HIS A 235 -3.13 14.49 17.02
C HIS A 235 -4.62 14.84 17.05
N THR A 236 -5.46 13.86 17.31
CA THR A 236 -6.91 14.00 17.44
C THR A 236 -7.48 12.96 18.41
N ASN A 237 -8.79 12.91 18.55
CA ASN A 237 -9.49 11.93 19.39
C ASN A 237 -10.71 11.40 18.63
N ILE A 238 -11.03 10.11 18.80
CA ILE A 238 -12.14 9.47 18.09
C ILE A 238 -13.48 10.16 18.35
N HIS A 239 -13.74 10.61 19.57
CA HIS A 239 -14.98 11.32 19.90
C HIS A 239 -15.05 12.68 19.21
N THR A 240 -13.93 13.40 19.13
CA THR A 240 -13.82 14.66 18.37
C THR A 240 -14.10 14.44 16.88
N LEU A 241 -13.59 13.35 16.29
CA LEU A 241 -13.88 13.00 14.91
C LEU A 241 -15.37 12.71 14.71
N LEU A 242 -15.97 11.87 15.58
CA LEU A 242 -17.37 11.47 15.48
C LEU A 242 -18.36 12.64 15.66
N GLN A 243 -18.05 13.61 16.52
CA GLN A 243 -18.85 14.83 16.70
C GLN A 243 -18.96 15.67 15.42
N GLN A 244 -18.04 15.50 14.47
CA GLN A 244 -18.06 16.22 13.20
C GLN A 244 -19.01 15.60 12.16
N GLY A 245 -19.73 14.53 12.52
CA GLY A 245 -20.68 13.86 11.66
C GLY A 245 -20.01 12.91 10.65
N ARG A 246 -20.82 12.34 9.76
CA ARG A 246 -20.33 11.44 8.70
C ARG A 246 -19.54 12.22 7.68
N LYS A 247 -18.27 11.87 7.49
CA LYS A 247 -17.40 12.48 6.48
C LYS A 247 -16.14 11.66 6.23
N SER A 248 -15.44 12.00 5.16
CA SER A 248 -14.13 11.44 4.84
C SER A 248 -13.10 12.56 4.85
N ILE A 249 -12.04 12.36 5.64
CA ILE A 249 -10.97 13.33 5.81
C ILE A 249 -9.78 12.84 4.99
N LEU A 250 -9.38 13.60 3.97
CA LEU A 250 -8.13 13.35 3.27
C LEU A 250 -6.96 13.62 4.24
N LEU A 251 -6.19 12.58 4.56
CA LEU A 251 -5.15 12.63 5.58
C LEU A 251 -4.08 13.67 5.23
N ALA A 252 -3.69 13.75 3.95
CA ALA A 252 -2.71 14.73 3.45
C ALA A 252 -3.08 16.20 3.78
N ASN A 253 -4.36 16.54 3.92
CA ASN A 253 -4.79 17.90 4.28
C ASN A 253 -4.41 18.28 5.72
N GLN A 254 -4.12 17.30 6.57
CA GLN A 254 -3.73 17.52 7.96
C GLN A 254 -2.21 17.71 8.13
N PHE A 255 -1.42 17.57 7.05
CA PHE A 255 0.04 17.70 7.04
C PHE A 255 0.51 18.77 6.04
N PRO A 256 0.09 20.05 6.18
CA PRO A 256 0.41 21.09 5.21
C PRO A 256 1.91 21.38 5.09
N GLN A 257 2.71 21.01 6.09
CA GLN A 257 4.16 21.22 6.14
C GLN A 257 4.97 19.99 5.71
N ASN A 258 4.32 18.86 5.37
CA ASN A 258 5.05 17.68 4.92
C ASN A 258 5.82 18.00 3.61
N ALA A 259 7.09 17.62 3.58
CA ALA A 259 8.00 17.97 2.51
C ALA A 259 7.57 17.39 1.14
N SER A 260 7.15 16.13 1.10
CA SER A 260 6.70 15.47 -0.13
C SER A 260 5.41 16.11 -0.68
N LEU A 261 4.46 16.45 0.19
CA LEU A 261 3.22 17.14 -0.19
C LEU A 261 3.49 18.57 -0.68
N THR A 262 4.41 19.28 -0.03
CA THR A 262 4.83 20.61 -0.46
C THR A 262 5.46 20.55 -1.85
N LEU A 263 6.37 19.60 -2.08
CA LEU A 263 7.00 19.40 -3.38
C LEU A 263 5.99 19.01 -4.46
N THR A 264 5.04 18.13 -4.14
CA THR A 264 3.92 17.77 -5.03
C THR A 264 3.16 19.00 -5.49
N LYS A 265 2.76 19.89 -4.55
CA LYS A 265 2.04 21.14 -4.87
C LYS A 265 2.87 22.08 -5.75
N LEU A 266 4.16 22.21 -5.48
CA LEU A 266 5.06 23.06 -6.28
C LEU A 266 5.15 22.57 -7.72
N LEU A 267 5.33 21.26 -7.92
CA LEU A 267 5.45 20.66 -9.24
C LEU A 267 4.14 20.69 -10.04
N HIS A 268 3.00 20.51 -9.38
CA HIS A 268 1.69 20.64 -10.02
C HIS A 268 1.52 22.03 -10.67
N ASN A 269 2.02 23.09 -10.02
CA ASN A 269 1.95 24.44 -10.54
C ASN A 269 3.04 24.73 -11.58
N GLN A 270 4.24 24.18 -11.41
CA GLN A 270 5.40 24.44 -12.26
C GLN A 270 6.31 23.18 -12.38
N PRO A 271 6.06 22.30 -13.36
CA PRO A 271 6.77 21.02 -13.49
C PRO A 271 8.16 21.22 -14.10
N ARG A 272 9.11 21.78 -13.32
CA ARG A 272 10.47 22.10 -13.77
C ARG A 272 11.51 21.73 -12.73
N ALA A 273 12.66 21.22 -13.18
CA ALA A 273 13.77 20.83 -12.31
C ALA A 273 14.24 21.98 -11.40
N ALA A 274 14.34 23.20 -11.93
CA ALA A 274 14.74 24.38 -11.16
C ALA A 274 13.84 24.67 -9.94
N VAL A 275 12.55 24.30 -10.00
CA VAL A 275 11.61 24.46 -8.87
C VAL A 275 11.94 23.45 -7.77
N VAL A 276 12.23 22.19 -8.16
CA VAL A 276 12.65 21.14 -7.23
C VAL A 276 13.97 21.52 -6.56
N GLU A 277 14.98 21.90 -7.35
CA GLU A 277 16.30 22.30 -6.83
C GLU A 277 16.20 23.51 -5.89
N GLN A 278 15.39 24.51 -6.24
CA GLN A 278 15.14 25.65 -5.37
C GLN A 278 14.51 25.22 -4.05
N PHE A 279 13.48 24.36 -4.09
CA PHE A 279 12.86 23.80 -2.88
C PHE A 279 13.90 23.10 -2.00
N LEU A 280 14.71 22.20 -2.57
CA LEU A 280 15.73 21.47 -1.80
C LEU A 280 16.77 22.42 -1.17
N ARG A 281 17.21 23.44 -1.91
CA ARG A 281 18.18 24.44 -1.46
C ARG A 281 17.65 25.33 -0.34
N THR A 282 16.40 25.77 -0.42
CA THR A 282 15.83 26.67 0.60
C THR A 282 15.20 25.93 1.77
N SER A 283 14.91 24.63 1.60
CA SER A 283 14.44 23.79 2.69
C SER A 283 15.54 23.54 3.73
N GLN A 284 15.18 23.55 5.00
CA GLN A 284 16.07 23.17 6.12
C GLN A 284 16.12 21.64 6.32
N LEU A 285 15.92 20.87 5.25
CA LEU A 285 15.85 19.41 5.30
C LEU A 285 17.25 18.78 5.33
N SER A 286 17.40 17.70 6.10
CA SER A 286 18.56 16.82 6.03
C SER A 286 18.63 16.11 4.67
N ASN A 287 19.76 15.47 4.36
CA ASN A 287 19.87 14.72 3.11
C ASN A 287 18.90 13.53 3.06
N GLU A 288 18.66 12.86 4.20
CA GLU A 288 17.70 11.76 4.31
C GLU A 288 16.27 12.25 4.07
N GLU A 289 15.93 13.44 4.59
CA GLU A 289 14.62 14.05 4.39
C GLU A 289 14.42 14.53 2.95
N ARG A 290 15.47 15.04 2.32
CA ARG A 290 15.47 15.38 0.88
C ARG A 290 15.28 14.13 0.03
N GLU A 291 16.00 13.05 0.33
CA GLU A 291 15.85 11.76 -0.35
C GLU A 291 14.40 11.26 -0.23
N SER A 292 13.85 11.23 0.98
CA SER A 292 12.49 10.77 1.23
C SER A 292 11.47 11.65 0.50
N ALA A 293 11.57 12.98 0.61
CA ALA A 293 10.67 13.89 -0.09
C ALA A 293 10.68 13.69 -1.62
N LEU A 294 11.86 13.53 -2.22
CA LEU A 294 12.02 13.28 -3.66
C LEU A 294 11.45 11.92 -4.06
N ARG A 295 11.83 10.85 -3.35
CA ARG A 295 11.38 9.48 -3.61
C ARG A 295 9.87 9.37 -3.52
N LEU A 296 9.28 9.81 -2.42
CA LEU A 296 7.84 9.72 -2.17
C LEU A 296 7.06 10.50 -3.24
N THR A 297 7.49 11.73 -3.56
CA THR A 297 6.86 12.53 -4.62
C THR A 297 6.97 11.85 -5.98
N PHE A 298 8.14 11.28 -6.31
CA PHE A 298 8.36 10.54 -7.55
C PHE A 298 7.45 9.31 -7.63
N LEU A 299 7.39 8.49 -6.58
CA LEU A 299 6.59 7.26 -6.55
C LEU A 299 5.10 7.56 -6.71
N ASN A 300 4.61 8.63 -6.06
CA ASN A 300 3.23 9.07 -6.25
C ASN A 300 2.97 9.48 -7.70
N TYR A 301 3.81 10.32 -8.31
CA TYR A 301 3.58 10.71 -9.70
C TYR A 301 3.73 9.54 -10.69
N PHE A 302 4.73 8.68 -10.51
CA PHE A 302 5.06 7.66 -11.49
C PHE A 302 4.14 6.44 -11.40
N TYR A 303 3.98 5.87 -10.21
CA TYR A 303 3.22 4.62 -10.04
C TYR A 303 1.75 4.88 -9.73
N MET A 304 1.43 5.94 -9.00
CA MET A 304 0.03 6.24 -8.70
C MET A 304 -0.54 7.08 -9.82
N GLU A 305 -0.18 8.37 -9.92
CA GLU A 305 -0.82 9.31 -10.85
C GLU A 305 -0.59 9.00 -12.32
N LYS A 306 0.43 8.18 -12.63
CA LYS A 306 0.93 7.95 -13.99
C LYS A 306 1.28 9.26 -14.73
N ASP A 307 1.64 10.30 -13.99
CA ASP A 307 2.15 11.56 -14.55
C ASP A 307 3.64 11.42 -14.84
N PHE A 308 3.93 10.76 -15.97
CA PHE A 308 5.30 10.46 -16.38
C PHE A 308 6.12 11.72 -16.67
N ALA A 309 5.47 12.84 -17.04
CA ALA A 309 6.14 14.10 -17.28
C ALA A 309 6.70 14.68 -15.97
N GLN A 310 5.88 14.75 -14.91
CA GLN A 310 6.34 15.23 -13.60
C GLN A 310 7.33 14.27 -12.95
N ALA A 311 7.09 12.96 -13.04
CA ALA A 311 8.02 11.96 -12.53
C ALA A 311 9.41 12.06 -13.20
N SER A 312 9.44 12.32 -14.51
CA SER A 312 10.69 12.51 -15.28
C SER A 312 11.52 13.71 -14.82
N VAL A 313 10.87 14.76 -14.29
CA VAL A 313 11.58 15.91 -13.70
C VAL A 313 12.25 15.52 -12.38
N LEU A 314 11.60 14.68 -11.58
CA LEU A 314 12.06 14.28 -10.25
C LEU A 314 13.17 13.24 -10.29
N PHE A 315 13.06 12.23 -11.16
CA PHE A 315 13.91 11.04 -11.10
C PHE A 315 15.42 11.35 -11.18
N PRO A 316 15.92 12.21 -12.10
CA PRO A 316 17.34 12.52 -12.17
C PRO A 316 17.87 13.25 -10.93
N ILE A 317 17.01 14.01 -10.24
CA ILE A 317 17.38 14.72 -9.01
C ILE A 317 17.40 13.72 -7.85
N TRP A 318 16.38 12.86 -7.74
CA TRP A 318 16.34 11.79 -6.74
C TRP A 318 17.54 10.84 -6.88
N GLU A 319 17.95 10.50 -8.10
CA GLU A 319 19.10 9.63 -8.36
C GLU A 319 20.39 10.13 -7.68
N GLN A 320 20.58 11.45 -7.55
CA GLN A 320 21.73 12.06 -6.88
C GLN A 320 21.75 11.77 -5.37
N TYR A 321 20.57 11.55 -4.77
CA TYR A 321 20.40 11.28 -3.34
C TYR A 321 20.33 9.79 -3.02
N ARG A 322 20.37 8.90 -4.02
CA ARG A 322 20.15 7.45 -3.82
C ARG A 322 21.08 6.84 -2.75
N ALA A 323 22.31 7.32 -2.65
CA ALA A 323 23.32 6.77 -1.74
C ALA A 323 23.03 7.07 -0.26
N VAL A 324 22.13 8.03 0.01
CA VAL A 324 21.70 8.41 1.35
C VAL A 324 20.76 7.36 1.96
N ASN A 325 20.06 6.60 1.13
CA ASN A 325 19.12 5.57 1.58
C ASN A 325 19.72 4.16 1.37
N PRO A 326 20.36 3.56 2.39
CA PRO A 326 20.99 2.24 2.26
C PRO A 326 19.97 1.10 2.14
N ARG A 327 18.67 1.35 2.39
CA ARG A 327 17.61 0.34 2.27
C ARG A 327 17.11 0.22 0.82
N LEU A 328 17.42 1.18 -0.05
CA LEU A 328 16.93 1.19 -1.42
C LEU A 328 17.59 0.06 -2.25
N ASP A 329 16.80 -0.92 -2.69
CA ASP A 329 17.30 -2.01 -3.50
C ASP A 329 17.85 -1.51 -4.85
N SER A 330 19.11 -1.84 -5.12
CA SER A 330 19.80 -1.39 -6.34
C SER A 330 19.19 -1.96 -7.62
N THR A 331 18.60 -3.16 -7.57
CA THR A 331 17.99 -3.82 -8.73
C THR A 331 16.66 -3.16 -9.08
N GLU A 332 15.79 -2.95 -8.10
CA GLU A 332 14.52 -2.22 -8.26
C GLU A 332 14.75 -0.77 -8.68
N PHE A 333 15.86 -0.13 -8.25
CA PHE A 333 16.23 1.20 -8.74
C PHE A 333 16.61 1.21 -10.22
N GLN A 334 17.43 0.26 -10.69
CA GLN A 334 17.74 0.16 -12.12
C GLN A 334 16.50 -0.21 -12.95
N PHE A 335 15.64 -1.09 -12.43
CA PHE A 335 14.35 -1.42 -13.04
C PHE A 335 13.49 -0.15 -13.22
N THR A 336 13.31 0.63 -12.16
CA THR A 336 12.53 1.88 -12.22
C THR A 336 13.17 2.91 -13.17
N LYS A 337 14.51 3.01 -13.18
CA LYS A 337 15.23 3.86 -14.14
C LYS A 337 14.91 3.48 -15.59
N ALA A 338 14.89 2.18 -15.88
CA ALA A 338 14.53 1.69 -17.21
C ALA A 338 13.06 1.99 -17.56
N GLU A 339 12.12 1.85 -16.62
CA GLU A 339 10.73 2.25 -16.85
C GLU A 339 10.62 3.74 -17.15
N VAL A 340 11.29 4.62 -16.39
CA VAL A 340 11.31 6.07 -16.65
C VAL A 340 11.82 6.36 -18.06
N LEU A 341 12.96 5.79 -18.45
CA LEU A 341 13.51 5.95 -19.80
C LEU A 341 12.54 5.45 -20.89
N ALA A 342 11.88 4.31 -20.66
CA ALA A 342 10.91 3.77 -21.60
C ALA A 342 9.66 4.66 -21.73
N THR A 343 9.19 5.29 -20.64
CA THR A 343 8.07 6.27 -20.71
C THR A 343 8.40 7.52 -21.51
N GLN A 344 9.69 7.82 -21.68
CA GLN A 344 10.19 8.93 -22.50
C GLN A 344 10.46 8.52 -23.97
N GLY A 345 10.17 7.27 -24.33
CA GLY A 345 10.48 6.70 -25.65
C GLY A 345 11.95 6.31 -25.84
N HIS A 346 12.77 6.34 -24.79
CA HIS A 346 14.20 5.96 -24.84
C HIS A 346 14.43 4.46 -24.64
N TYR A 347 13.74 3.63 -25.44
CA TYR A 347 13.72 2.17 -25.26
C TYR A 347 15.09 1.49 -25.30
N GLN A 348 15.99 1.93 -26.17
CA GLN A 348 17.35 1.36 -26.26
C GLN A 348 18.17 1.65 -24.99
N ALA A 349 18.02 2.85 -24.42
CA ALA A 349 18.67 3.18 -23.15
C ALA A 349 18.07 2.37 -22.00
N ALA A 350 16.75 2.19 -21.98
CA ALA A 350 16.08 1.34 -21.00
C ALA A 350 16.57 -0.12 -21.06
N ILE A 351 16.68 -0.69 -22.27
CA ILE A 351 17.23 -2.04 -22.49
C ILE A 351 18.66 -2.14 -21.94
N HIS A 352 19.53 -1.19 -22.29
CA HIS A 352 20.91 -1.17 -21.81
C HIS A 352 21.00 -1.14 -20.27
N VAL A 353 20.14 -0.33 -19.62
CA VAL A 353 20.06 -0.29 -18.15
C VAL A 353 19.70 -1.67 -17.58
N LEU A 354 18.71 -2.36 -18.17
CA LEU A 354 18.27 -3.68 -17.72
C LEU A 354 19.33 -4.77 -17.95
N GLU A 355 20.02 -4.74 -19.09
CA GLU A 355 21.11 -5.68 -19.41
C GLU A 355 22.31 -5.52 -18.47
N ALA A 356 22.55 -4.32 -17.94
CA ALA A 356 23.63 -4.04 -17.00
C ALA A 356 23.33 -4.51 -15.55
N VAL A 357 22.11 -4.95 -15.25
CA VAL A 357 21.72 -5.42 -13.92
C VAL A 357 22.40 -6.76 -13.61
N LYS A 358 23.32 -6.76 -12.64
CA LYS A 358 24.12 -7.94 -12.27
C LYS A 358 23.29 -9.11 -11.73
N LYS A 359 22.18 -8.82 -11.04
CA LYS A 359 21.29 -9.81 -10.42
C LYS A 359 19.84 -9.49 -10.82
N PRO A 360 19.45 -9.79 -12.08
CA PRO A 360 18.13 -9.41 -12.57
C PRO A 360 17.04 -10.11 -11.74
N SER A 361 16.02 -9.35 -11.35
CA SER A 361 14.80 -9.92 -10.77
C SER A 361 13.88 -10.46 -11.86
N TRP A 362 12.81 -11.15 -11.48
CA TRP A 362 11.79 -11.56 -12.44
C TRP A 362 11.17 -10.36 -13.18
N LYS A 363 11.03 -9.20 -12.50
CA LYS A 363 10.55 -7.95 -13.10
C LYS A 363 11.53 -7.41 -14.13
N THR A 364 12.82 -7.34 -13.78
CA THR A 364 13.88 -6.90 -14.72
C THR A 364 13.84 -7.75 -15.99
N ALA A 365 13.78 -9.08 -15.84
CA ALA A 365 13.70 -9.99 -16.99
C ALA A 365 12.39 -9.86 -17.78
N ALA A 366 11.26 -9.66 -17.11
CA ALA A 366 9.97 -9.47 -17.76
C ALA A 366 9.89 -8.15 -18.55
N LEU A 367 10.41 -7.06 -17.98
CA LEU A 367 10.44 -5.77 -18.66
C LEU A 367 11.40 -5.82 -19.85
N LEU A 368 12.57 -6.44 -19.70
CA LEU A 368 13.51 -6.61 -20.80
C LEU A 368 12.88 -7.35 -21.98
N ARG A 369 12.17 -8.47 -21.72
CA ARG A 369 11.44 -9.20 -22.78
C ARG A 369 10.31 -8.37 -23.40
N ASN A 370 9.58 -7.61 -22.59
CA ASN A 370 8.54 -6.72 -23.07
C ASN A 370 9.10 -5.64 -24.02
N LEU A 371 10.24 -5.04 -23.68
CA LEU A 371 10.90 -4.03 -24.50
C LEU A 371 11.53 -4.61 -25.77
N LEU A 372 12.02 -5.86 -25.73
CA LEU A 372 12.60 -6.57 -26.88
C LEU A 372 11.59 -7.29 -27.78
N GLU A 373 10.29 -7.23 -27.44
CA GLU A 373 9.22 -7.96 -28.15
C GLU A 373 9.38 -9.49 -28.14
N GLN A 374 10.01 -10.03 -27.10
CA GLN A 374 10.32 -11.46 -26.99
C GLN A 374 9.27 -12.25 -26.16
N GLU A 375 8.14 -11.63 -25.83
CA GLU A 375 7.06 -12.32 -25.12
C GLU A 375 6.33 -13.30 -26.06
N PRO A 376 6.12 -14.57 -25.65
CA PRO A 376 5.42 -15.54 -26.49
C PRO A 376 4.01 -15.07 -26.83
N ALA A 377 3.60 -15.24 -28.09
CA ALA A 377 2.26 -14.86 -28.55
C ALA A 377 1.18 -15.63 -27.78
N GLY A 378 0.44 -14.91 -26.92
CA GLY A 378 -0.71 -15.44 -26.18
C GLY A 378 -1.97 -14.62 -26.43
N VAL A 379 -2.00 -13.39 -25.90
CA VAL A 379 -3.01 -12.37 -26.23
C VAL A 379 -2.34 -11.13 -26.80
N SER A 380 -3.09 -10.38 -27.59
CA SER A 380 -2.67 -9.08 -28.12
C SER A 380 -3.65 -8.01 -27.67
N LEU A 381 -3.13 -6.99 -26.99
CA LEU A 381 -3.89 -5.80 -26.60
C LEU A 381 -3.54 -4.68 -27.58
N THR A 382 -4.54 -4.16 -28.29
CA THR A 382 -4.34 -3.15 -29.34
C THR A 382 -5.01 -1.82 -29.00
N LEU A 383 -4.32 -0.72 -29.27
CA LEU A 383 -4.84 0.64 -29.21
C LEU A 383 -4.60 1.35 -30.55
N ALA A 384 -5.66 1.78 -31.22
CA ALA A 384 -5.53 2.50 -32.50
C ALA A 384 -5.17 3.98 -32.27
N GLY A 385 -4.41 4.57 -33.20
CA GLY A 385 -4.06 5.99 -33.19
C GLY A 385 -2.81 6.35 -32.38
N PHE A 386 -2.72 7.62 -31.96
CA PHE A 386 -1.59 8.19 -31.20
C PHE A 386 -0.20 8.04 -31.86
N PRO A 387 -0.02 8.44 -33.13
CA PRO A 387 1.25 8.29 -33.83
C PRO A 387 2.37 9.18 -33.28
N HIS A 388 2.05 10.17 -32.44
CA HIS A 388 3.02 11.08 -31.82
C HIS A 388 3.28 10.79 -30.35
N ALA A 389 2.64 9.76 -29.78
CA ALA A 389 2.91 9.39 -28.40
C ALA A 389 4.36 8.92 -28.23
N GLN A 390 4.98 9.32 -27.12
CA GLN A 390 6.32 8.89 -26.74
C GLN A 390 6.28 7.46 -26.23
N ALA A 391 5.27 7.15 -25.42
CA ALA A 391 5.04 5.81 -24.92
C ALA A 391 3.55 5.52 -24.74
N VAL A 392 3.19 4.25 -24.95
CA VAL A 392 1.89 3.70 -24.54
C VAL A 392 2.15 2.60 -23.52
N VAL A 393 1.71 2.85 -22.30
CA VAL A 393 1.79 1.91 -21.19
C VAL A 393 0.45 1.19 -21.03
N VAL A 394 0.46 -0.07 -20.63
CA VAL A 394 -0.72 -0.85 -20.30
C VAL A 394 -0.65 -1.21 -18.82
N GLU A 395 -1.65 -0.78 -18.06
CA GLU A 395 -1.86 -1.22 -16.68
C GLU A 395 -2.82 -2.42 -16.71
N ILE A 396 -2.40 -3.52 -16.11
CA ILE A 396 -3.22 -4.72 -15.92
C ILE A 396 -3.62 -4.78 -14.45
N ARG A 397 -4.91 -4.98 -14.18
CA ARG A 397 -5.41 -5.09 -12.81
C ARG A 397 -4.69 -6.23 -12.08
N GLY A 398 -4.13 -5.91 -10.91
CA GLY A 398 -3.34 -6.83 -10.10
C GLY A 398 -1.82 -6.76 -10.35
N GLU A 399 -1.35 -6.07 -11.39
CA GLU A 399 0.08 -5.86 -11.69
C GLU A 399 0.50 -4.40 -11.41
N TYR A 400 0.17 -3.87 -10.23
CA TYR A 400 0.24 -2.42 -9.96
C TYR A 400 1.67 -1.82 -9.93
N ASN A 401 2.72 -2.64 -9.75
CA ASN A 401 4.14 -2.23 -9.79
C ASN A 401 4.88 -2.62 -11.06
N PHE A 402 4.16 -2.84 -12.15
CA PHE A 402 4.79 -3.26 -13.38
C PHE A 402 4.15 -2.57 -14.58
N LEU A 403 4.90 -1.69 -15.24
CA LEU A 403 4.44 -1.03 -16.45
C LEU A 403 4.75 -1.90 -17.67
N ARG A 404 3.71 -2.26 -18.43
CA ARG A 404 3.86 -2.96 -19.70
C ARG A 404 3.89 -1.93 -20.83
N PHE A 405 4.88 -1.97 -21.70
CA PHE A 405 5.02 -1.04 -22.82
C PHE A 405 4.49 -1.67 -24.11
N ALA A 406 3.54 -1.00 -24.74
CA ALA A 406 3.07 -1.35 -26.07
C ALA A 406 4.05 -0.85 -27.13
N GLN A 407 4.12 -1.59 -28.23
CA GLN A 407 5.00 -1.35 -29.35
C GLN A 407 4.26 -0.61 -30.45
N LYS A 408 4.98 0.29 -31.12
CA LYS A 408 4.40 1.12 -32.18
C LYS A 408 4.33 0.35 -33.48
N THR A 409 3.18 0.43 -34.14
CA THR A 409 2.88 -0.19 -35.43
C THR A 409 2.31 0.86 -36.39
N PRO A 410 2.21 0.58 -37.71
CA PRO A 410 1.54 1.49 -38.63
C PRO A 410 0.07 1.78 -38.27
N GLN A 411 -0.61 0.87 -37.57
CA GLN A 411 -2.03 0.97 -37.22
C GLN A 411 -2.29 1.54 -35.81
N GLY A 412 -1.24 1.80 -35.03
CA GLY A 412 -1.34 2.22 -33.62
C GLY A 412 -0.35 1.48 -32.74
N TRP A 413 -0.81 0.96 -31.61
CA TRP A 413 0.03 0.34 -30.58
C TRP A 413 -0.44 -1.08 -30.26
N VAL A 414 0.51 -2.00 -30.08
CA VAL A 414 0.23 -3.41 -29.75
C VAL A 414 1.08 -3.88 -28.58
N LEU A 415 0.48 -4.60 -27.64
CA LEU A 415 1.17 -5.30 -26.58
C LEU A 415 0.85 -6.78 -26.68
N HIS A 416 1.88 -7.61 -26.82
CA HIS A 416 1.78 -9.06 -26.78
C HIS A 416 2.07 -9.56 -25.36
N LEU A 417 1.20 -10.44 -24.85
CA LEU A 417 1.31 -10.98 -23.50
C LEU A 417 1.06 -12.48 -23.49
N LYS A 418 1.84 -13.17 -22.66
CA LYS A 418 1.48 -14.49 -22.16
C LYS A 418 0.74 -14.32 -20.84
N THR A 419 -0.51 -14.76 -20.80
CA THR A 419 -1.30 -14.87 -19.57
C THR A 419 -1.98 -16.24 -19.55
N ASP A 420 -2.38 -16.71 -18.39
CA ASP A 420 -3.28 -17.84 -18.15
C ASP A 420 -4.63 -17.38 -17.57
N GLN A 421 -4.79 -16.07 -17.32
CA GLN A 421 -6.03 -15.53 -16.78
C GLN A 421 -7.16 -15.69 -17.79
N PRO A 422 -8.32 -16.23 -17.39
CA PRO A 422 -9.49 -16.39 -18.27
C PRO A 422 -10.09 -15.03 -18.66
N GLU A 423 -9.85 -14.00 -17.84
CA GLU A 423 -10.30 -12.63 -18.06
C GLU A 423 -9.18 -11.66 -17.66
N LEU A 424 -8.81 -10.76 -18.58
CA LEU A 424 -7.90 -9.66 -18.31
C LEU A 424 -8.69 -8.35 -18.19
N LYS A 425 -8.39 -7.59 -17.14
CA LYS A 425 -8.89 -6.22 -16.96
C LYS A 425 -7.72 -5.26 -17.08
N TYR A 426 -7.80 -4.29 -17.99
CA TYR A 426 -6.67 -3.42 -18.29
C TYR A 426 -7.09 -2.03 -18.78
N CYS A 427 -6.16 -1.08 -18.79
CA CYS A 427 -6.32 0.22 -19.46
C CYS A 427 -4.98 0.67 -20.07
N PHE A 428 -5.06 1.61 -21.01
CA PHE A 428 -3.87 2.23 -21.61
C PHE A 428 -3.57 3.56 -20.92
N TYR A 429 -2.30 3.93 -20.90
CA TYR A 429 -1.80 5.26 -20.56
C TYR A 429 -0.96 5.74 -21.73
N VAL A 430 -1.46 6.75 -22.45
CA VAL A 430 -0.75 7.40 -23.57
C VAL A 430 -0.10 8.66 -23.02
N ASP A 431 1.22 8.67 -22.92
CA ASP A 431 2.00 9.77 -22.31
C ASP A 431 1.42 10.20 -20.94
N GLY A 432 1.08 9.21 -20.12
CA GLY A 432 0.51 9.39 -18.78
C GLY A 432 -0.99 9.68 -18.71
N LYS A 433 -1.68 9.82 -19.86
CA LYS A 433 -3.13 10.01 -19.89
C LYS A 433 -3.85 8.68 -20.07
N ARG A 434 -4.76 8.36 -19.16
CA ARG A 434 -5.57 7.13 -19.25
C ARG A 434 -6.46 7.15 -20.49
N VAL A 435 -6.44 6.06 -21.24
CA VAL A 435 -7.24 5.84 -22.46
C VAL A 435 -7.84 4.44 -22.43
N LEU A 436 -9.12 4.34 -22.82
CA LEU A 436 -9.79 3.07 -23.02
C LEU A 436 -9.85 2.73 -24.51
N SER A 437 -9.67 1.46 -24.84
CA SER A 437 -9.93 0.97 -26.19
C SER A 437 -11.43 0.98 -26.47
N GLN A 438 -11.82 1.62 -27.57
CA GLN A 438 -13.22 1.62 -28.04
C GLN A 438 -13.66 0.25 -28.61
N ARG A 439 -12.70 -0.67 -28.84
CA ARG A 439 -12.96 -1.98 -29.45
C ARG A 439 -13.26 -3.08 -28.43
N GLN A 440 -13.11 -2.80 -27.14
CA GLN A 440 -13.21 -3.80 -26.09
C GLN A 440 -14.31 -3.40 -25.10
N PRO A 441 -15.07 -4.35 -24.54
CA PRO A 441 -16.01 -4.07 -23.46
C PRO A 441 -15.34 -3.31 -22.32
N VAL A 442 -16.08 -2.40 -21.71
CA VAL A 442 -15.61 -1.60 -20.58
C VAL A 442 -16.43 -1.99 -19.34
N LEU A 443 -15.75 -2.37 -18.28
CA LEU A 443 -16.34 -2.47 -16.95
C LEU A 443 -16.13 -1.15 -16.21
N PRO A 444 -17.21 -0.46 -15.80
CA PRO A 444 -17.09 0.73 -14.97
C PRO A 444 -16.75 0.34 -13.52
N HIS A 445 -16.29 1.32 -12.74
CA HIS A 445 -16.13 1.24 -11.29
C HIS A 445 -15.33 0.03 -10.77
N GLN A 446 -14.15 -0.22 -11.34
CA GLN A 446 -13.22 -1.20 -10.77
C GLN A 446 -12.18 -0.46 -9.94
N GLU A 447 -11.88 -0.99 -8.75
CA GLU A 447 -10.79 -0.51 -7.92
C GLU A 447 -9.45 -0.61 -8.67
N THR A 448 -8.68 0.48 -8.67
CA THR A 448 -7.36 0.59 -9.29
C THR A 448 -6.25 0.25 -8.29
N GLY A 449 -4.99 0.27 -8.74
CA GLY A 449 -3.84 0.20 -7.85
C GLY A 449 -3.75 1.34 -6.84
N LYS A 450 -4.46 2.47 -7.08
CA LYS A 450 -4.59 3.55 -6.11
C LYS A 450 -5.64 3.29 -5.04
N GLY A 451 -6.48 2.29 -5.22
CA GLY A 451 -7.71 2.11 -4.45
C GLY A 451 -8.89 2.93 -4.98
N ASP A 452 -8.71 3.88 -5.90
CA ASP A 452 -9.85 4.60 -6.50
C ASP A 452 -10.62 3.72 -7.52
N PHE A 453 -11.81 4.16 -7.93
CA PHE A 453 -12.62 3.42 -8.90
C PHE A 453 -12.51 4.01 -10.30
N ALA A 454 -12.13 3.20 -11.27
CA ALA A 454 -12.02 3.59 -12.67
C ALA A 454 -12.55 2.53 -13.63
N ALA A 455 -12.78 2.94 -14.87
CA ALA A 455 -13.22 2.04 -15.94
C ALA A 455 -12.05 1.26 -16.52
N PHE A 456 -12.22 -0.04 -16.77
CA PHE A 456 -11.21 -0.92 -17.39
C PHE A 456 -11.79 -1.59 -18.63
N ASN A 457 -10.96 -1.76 -19.66
CA ASN A 457 -11.25 -2.69 -20.74
C ASN A 457 -11.20 -4.13 -20.21
N VAL A 458 -12.01 -5.01 -20.81
CA VAL A 458 -12.04 -6.44 -20.49
C VAL A 458 -11.77 -7.25 -21.74
N LEU A 459 -10.83 -8.18 -21.63
CA LEU A 459 -10.58 -9.21 -22.64
C LEU A 459 -10.84 -10.58 -22.00
N LYS A 460 -11.82 -11.31 -22.53
CA LYS A 460 -12.08 -12.71 -22.17
C LYS A 460 -11.38 -13.61 -23.19
N ARG A 461 -10.78 -14.70 -22.70
CA ARG A 461 -10.11 -15.70 -23.55
C ARG A 461 -11.05 -16.80 -24.03
#